data_AF-A0A7W0NWW0-F1
#
_entry.id   AF-A0A7W0NWW0-F1
#
_cell.length_a   1.000
_cell.length_b   1.000
_cell.length_c   1.000
_cell.angle_alpha   90.00
_cell.angle_beta   90.00
_cell.angle_gamma   90.00
#
_symmetry.space_group_name_H-M   'P 1'
#
loop_
_entity.id
_entity.type
_entity.pdbx_description
1 polymer ?
#
loop_
_entity_poly.entity_id
_entity_poly.type
_entity_poly.pdbx_seq_one_letter_code
_entity_poly.pdbx_strand_id
1 'polypeptide(L)' 'MSEILIRQAVAEDAKILTDLAYTTFWDAFSHHPKNAPDDLNHYMRQAFNQEQINAELSDANNISYR' A
#
# COMPACT_ATOMS: atom_id res chain seq x y z
N MET A 1 1.14 -21.79 -17.46
CA MET A 1 0.87 -20.35 -17.26
C MET A 1 0.45 -20.20 -15.82
N SER A 2 0.92 -19.18 -15.09
CA SER A 2 0.41 -18.92 -13.74
C SER A 2 -0.97 -18.29 -13.86
N GLU A 3 -1.97 -18.89 -13.23
CA GLU A 3 -3.32 -18.32 -13.18
C GLU A 3 -3.32 -17.08 -12.28
N ILE A 4 -3.82 -15.95 -12.78
CA ILE A 4 -3.96 -14.72 -11.98
C ILE A 4 -5.27 -14.84 -11.20
N LEU A 5 -5.14 -15.05 -9.89
CA LEU A 5 -6.25 -15.18 -8.95
C LEU A 5 -6.40 -13.88 -8.18
N ILE A 6 -7.38 -13.05 -8.58
CA ILE A 6 -7.75 -11.85 -7.83
C ILE A 6 -8.74 -12.23 -6.74
N ARG A 7 -8.46 -11.90 -5.48
CA ARG A 7 -9.43 -12.03 -4.38
C ARG A 7 -9.49 -10.78 -3.50
N GLN A 8 -10.57 -10.63 -2.74
CA GLN A 8 -10.64 -9.63 -1.68
C GLN A 8 -9.50 -9.89 -0.69
N ALA A 9 -8.76 -8.84 -0.33
CA ALA A 9 -7.69 -8.90 0.65
C ALA A 9 -8.25 -9.04 2.07
N VAL A 10 -7.52 -9.74 2.93
CA VAL A 10 -7.82 -9.88 4.36
C VAL A 10 -6.66 -9.33 5.20
N ALA A 11 -6.85 -9.16 6.51
CA ALA A 11 -5.82 -8.63 7.43
C ALA A 11 -4.45 -9.34 7.32
N GLU A 12 -4.42 -10.64 7.03
CA GLU A 12 -3.17 -11.39 6.79
C GLU A 12 -2.36 -10.85 5.59
N ASP A 13 -3.03 -10.26 4.60
CA ASP A 13 -2.43 -9.67 3.41
C ASP A 13 -1.98 -8.22 3.63
N ALA A 14 -2.32 -7.59 4.76
CA ALA A 14 -2.00 -6.20 5.06
C ALA A 14 -0.51 -5.89 4.89
N LYS A 15 0.37 -6.82 5.25
CA LYS A 15 1.82 -6.69 5.07
C LYS A 15 2.23 -6.66 3.60
N ILE A 16 1.64 -7.53 2.76
CA ILE A 16 1.94 -7.62 1.33
C ILE A 16 1.40 -6.38 0.61
N LEU A 17 0.18 -5.94 0.96
CA LEU A 17 -0.40 -4.70 0.43
C LEU A 17 0.42 -3.47 0.84
N THR A 18 0.90 -3.41 2.09
CA THR A 18 1.79 -2.34 2.57
C THR A 18 3.07 -2.27 1.74
N ASP A 19 3.75 -3.40 1.52
CA ASP A 19 5.02 -3.48 0.78
C ASP A 19 4.85 -3.19 -0.73
N LEU A 20 3.71 -3.59 -1.30
CA LEU A 20 3.33 -3.29 -2.68
C LEU A 20 2.97 -1.81 -2.87
N ALA A 21 2.18 -1.22 -1.97
CA ALA A 21 1.78 0.19 -2.02
C ALA A 21 3.00 1.12 -1.80
N TYR A 22 3.69 0.97 -0.67
CA TYR A 22 5.14 0.73 -0.63
C TYR A 22 5.97 1.13 -1.86
N THR A 23 6.33 0.07 -2.57
CA THR A 23 7.18 0.05 -3.75
C THR A 23 6.57 0.80 -4.93
N THR A 24 5.27 0.62 -5.20
CA THR A 24 4.61 1.22 -6.39
C THR A 24 4.46 2.73 -6.29
N PHE A 25 4.11 3.25 -5.11
CA PHE A 25 4.03 4.69 -4.87
C PHE A 25 5.43 5.32 -4.82
N TRP A 26 6.42 4.63 -4.24
CA TRP A 26 7.81 5.09 -4.31
C TRP A 26 8.30 5.20 -5.75
N ASP A 27 8.11 4.17 -6.59
CA ASP A 27 8.51 4.19 -8.00
C ASP A 27 7.84 5.34 -8.79
N ALA A 28 6.54 5.53 -8.60
CA ALA A 28 5.75 6.56 -9.27
C ALA A 28 6.13 7.99 -8.84
N PHE A 29 6.47 8.22 -7.57
CA PHE A 29 6.62 9.57 -7.00
C PHE A 29 8.06 9.97 -6.62
N SER A 30 9.00 9.04 -6.49
CA SER A 30 10.41 9.34 -6.16
C SER A 30 11.16 10.06 -7.28
N HIS A 31 10.77 9.82 -8.53
CA HIS A 31 11.34 10.49 -9.71
C HIS A 31 10.77 11.91 -9.95
N HIS A 32 9.77 12.35 -9.17
CA HIS A 32 9.11 13.62 -9.40
C HIS A 32 9.88 14.79 -8.74
N PRO A 33 10.36 15.81 -9.49
CA PRO A 33 11.31 16.81 -9.00
C PRO A 33 10.77 17.82 -7.97
N LYS A 34 9.50 17.67 -7.54
CA LYS A 34 8.91 18.44 -6.43
C LYS A 34 8.89 17.68 -5.10
N ASN A 35 9.22 16.39 -5.10
CA ASN A 35 9.20 15.56 -3.90
C ASN A 35 10.61 15.44 -3.37
N ALA A 36 10.90 16.04 -2.22
CA ALA A 36 12.10 15.68 -1.48
C ALA A 36 11.95 14.21 -1.00
N PRO A 37 12.99 13.37 -1.12
CA PRO A 37 12.89 11.95 -0.78
C PRO A 37 12.62 11.71 0.72
N ASP A 38 12.95 12.68 1.58
CA ASP A 38 12.68 12.61 3.02
C ASP A 38 11.20 12.85 3.33
N ASP A 39 10.60 13.94 2.81
CA ASP A 39 9.16 14.20 2.88
C ASP A 39 8.33 13.05 2.30
N LEU A 40 8.75 12.48 1.16
CA LEU A 40 8.08 11.33 0.56
C LEU A 40 8.16 10.11 1.49
N ASN A 41 9.33 9.77 2.02
CA ASN A 41 9.50 8.64 2.95
C ASN A 41 8.71 8.85 4.26
N HIS A 42 8.64 10.08 4.78
CA HIS A 42 7.84 10.43 5.94
C HIS A 42 6.34 10.21 5.66
N TYR A 43 5.82 10.78 4.58
CA TYR A 43 4.43 10.59 4.14
C TYR A 43 4.12 9.11 3.93
N MET A 44 5.00 8.39 3.23
CA MET A 44 4.83 6.95 2.96
C MET A 44 4.71 6.13 4.25
N ARG A 45 5.54 6.42 5.26
CA ARG A 45 5.49 5.76 6.57
C ARG A 45 4.26 6.12 7.39
N GLN A 46 3.68 7.30 7.20
CA GLN A 46 2.45 7.69 7.88
C GLN A 46 1.20 7.12 7.19
N ALA A 47 1.11 7.22 5.86
CA ALA A 47 -0.05 6.79 5.08
C ALA A 47 -0.12 5.26 4.93
N PHE A 48 0.99 4.62 4.58
CA PHE A 48 1.08 3.17 4.34
C PHE A 48 1.71 2.43 5.52
N ASN A 49 1.25 2.72 6.74
CA ASN A 49 1.62 1.90 7.89
C ASN A 49 0.69 0.69 8.02
N GLN A 50 1.21 -0.42 8.56
CA GLN A 50 0.48 -1.68 8.63
C GLN A 50 -0.77 -1.61 9.54
N GLU A 51 -0.83 -0.69 10.51
CA GLU A 51 -2.01 -0.51 11.37
C GLU A 51 -3.15 0.16 10.60
N GLN A 52 -2.85 1.20 9.81
CA GLN A 52 -3.82 1.85 8.92
C GLN A 52 -4.32 0.89 7.83
N ILE A 53 -3.43 0.15 7.17
CA ILE A 53 -3.84 -0.85 6.17
C ILE A 53 -4.71 -1.95 6.81
N ASN A 54 -4.44 -2.36 8.05
CA ASN A 54 -5.33 -3.29 8.76
C ASN A 54 -6.68 -2.66 9.13
N ALA A 55 -6.70 -1.41 9.57
CA ALA A 55 -7.94 -0.69 9.87
C ALA A 55 -8.81 -0.53 8.61
N GLU A 56 -8.18 -0.17 7.48
CA GLU A 56 -8.83 -0.11 6.17
C GLU A 56 -9.37 -1.46 5.71
N LEU A 57 -8.60 -2.55 5.84
CA LEU A 57 -9.08 -3.91 5.51
C LEU A 57 -10.16 -4.44 6.47
N SER A 58 -10.32 -3.80 7.64
CA SER A 58 -11.36 -4.14 8.62
C SER A 58 -12.62 -3.29 8.46
N ASP A 59 -12.59 -2.21 7.66
CA ASP A 59 -13.76 -1.37 7.42
C ASP A 59 -14.69 -1.99 6.37
N ALA A 60 -15.96 -2.16 6.71
CA ALA A 60 -16.94 -2.82 5.86
C ALA A 60 -17.32 -2.03 4.58
N ASN A 61 -16.93 -0.76 4.47
CA ASN A 61 -17.13 0.07 3.27
C ASN A 61 -15.89 0.11 2.37
N ASN A 62 -14.74 -0.42 2.82
CA ASN A 62 -13.51 -0.44 2.06
C ASN A 62 -13.27 -1.84 1.47
N ILE A 63 -13.08 -1.92 0.15
CA ILE A 63 -12.95 -3.19 -0.55
C ILE A 63 -11.64 -3.19 -1.33
N SER A 64 -10.61 -3.74 -0.69
CA SER A 64 -9.29 -3.96 -1.30
C SER A 64 -9.16 -5.36 -1.89
N TYR A 65 -8.38 -5.49 -2.96
CA TYR A 65 -8.12 -6.75 -3.66
C TYR A 65 -6.61 -7.00 -3.80
N ARG A 66 -6.23 -8.26 -4.01
CA ARG A 66 -4.88 -8.69 -4.38
C ARG A 66 -4.90 -9.91 -5.31
#